data_AF-A0A673TIJ9-F1
#
_entry.id   AF-A0A673TIJ9-F1
#
_cell.length_a   1.000
_cell.length_b   1.000
_cell.length_c   1.000
_cell.angle_alpha   90.00
_cell.angle_beta   90.00
_cell.angle_gamma   90.00
#
_symmetry.space_group_name_H-M   'P 1'
#
loop_
_entity.id
_entity.type
_entity.pdbx_description
1 polymer ?
#
loop_
_entity_poly.entity_id
_entity_poly.type
_entity_poly.pdbx_seq_one_letter_code
_entity_poly.pdbx_strand_id
1 'polypeptide(L)'
;MVSVSPWGHKNNLYISADELHLGSGCPVTRIQTYAYDFIYPVHDCGIRTKVVSEDTLLFQTEMFFNPRSRHYACQKIPLECFASR
;
A
#
# COMPACT_ATOMS: atom_id res chain seq x y z
N MET A 1 1.72 -9.12 1.35
CA MET A 1 2.67 -8.34 0.53
C MET A 1 1.85 -7.45 -0.39
N VAL A 2 2.22 -6.17 -0.49
CA VAL A 2 1.65 -5.24 -1.47
C VAL A 2 2.76 -4.84 -2.43
N SER A 3 2.52 -4.92 -3.73
CA SER A 3 3.46 -4.51 -4.76
C SER A 3 2.81 -3.42 -5.63
N VAL A 4 3.52 -2.31 -5.80
CA VAL A 4 3.01 -1.12 -6.50
C VAL A 4 3.92 -0.83 -7.68
N SER A 5 3.34 -0.61 -8.86
CA SER A 5 4.09 -0.12 -10.02
C SER A 5 4.48 1.35 -9.82
N PRO A 6 5.72 1.75 -10.11
CA PRO A 6 6.14 3.15 -10.05
C PRO A 6 5.49 4.00 -11.16
N TRP A 7 4.84 3.38 -12.14
CA TRP A 7 4.20 4.09 -13.25
C TRP A 7 2.70 4.27 -13.01
N GLY A 8 2.30 5.52 -12.79
CA GLY A 8 0.89 5.91 -12.61
C GLY A 8 0.11 5.84 -13.93
N HIS A 9 -1.03 5.14 -13.91
CA HIS A 9 -1.80 4.74 -15.09
C HIS A 9 -2.34 5.89 -15.97
N LYS A 10 -2.50 7.11 -15.43
CA LYS A 10 -3.20 8.20 -16.15
C LYS A 10 -2.33 9.25 -16.83
N ASN A 11 -1.04 9.39 -16.50
CA ASN A 11 -0.25 10.56 -16.93
C ASN A 11 1.26 10.27 -17.17
N ASN A 12 1.68 9.01 -17.33
CA ASN A 12 3.11 8.64 -17.35
C ASN A 12 3.89 9.22 -16.16
N LEU A 13 3.22 9.28 -15.00
CA LEU A 13 3.83 9.81 -13.80
C LEU A 13 4.68 8.74 -13.16
N TYR A 14 5.97 9.03 -13.06
CA TYR A 14 6.87 8.27 -12.23
C TYR A 14 6.64 8.69 -10.78
N ILE A 15 6.12 7.77 -9.98
CA ILE A 15 5.90 7.94 -8.55
C ILE A 15 7.18 7.51 -7.85
N SER A 16 7.75 8.37 -7.00
CA SER A 16 8.92 8.00 -6.22
C SER A 16 8.54 7.15 -5.01
N ALA A 17 9.45 6.27 -4.58
CA ALA A 17 9.19 5.34 -3.47
C ALA A 17 8.84 6.05 -2.15
N ASP A 18 9.36 7.25 -1.89
CA ASP A 18 9.07 8.04 -0.69
C ASP A 18 7.77 8.84 -0.76
N GLU A 19 7.18 8.97 -1.95
CA GLU A 19 5.84 9.54 -2.13
C GLU A 19 4.76 8.54 -1.72
N LEU A 20 5.14 7.34 -1.32
CA LEU A 20 4.28 6.21 -1.03
C LEU A 20 4.54 5.68 0.37
N HIS A 21 3.47 5.49 1.14
CA HIS A 21 3.54 4.77 2.41
C HIS A 21 2.29 3.96 2.70
N LEU A 22 2.47 2.90 3.48
CA LEU A 22 1.41 2.00 3.91
C LEU A 22 0.91 2.39 5.30
N GLY A 23 -0.41 2.43 5.44
CA GLY A 23 -1.15 2.65 6.69
C GLY A 23 -0.58 3.77 7.53
N SER A 24 0.01 3.42 8.67
CA SER A 24 0.54 4.39 9.66
C SER A 24 1.86 5.07 9.28
N GLY A 25 2.18 5.23 7.98
CA GLY A 25 3.41 5.89 7.52
C GLY A 25 4.56 4.94 7.18
N CYS A 26 4.31 3.64 7.00
CA CYS A 26 5.36 2.68 6.73
C CYS A 26 5.93 2.81 5.30
N PRO A 27 7.26 2.94 5.14
CA PRO A 27 7.89 3.15 3.84
C PRO A 27 7.96 1.87 3.00
N VAL A 28 8.38 2.01 1.74
CA VAL A 28 8.72 0.88 0.86
C VAL A 28 9.83 0.04 1.50
N THR A 29 9.64 -1.27 1.53
CA THR A 29 10.62 -2.22 2.12
C THR A 29 11.65 -2.69 1.12
N ARG A 30 11.26 -2.81 -0.16
CA ARG A 30 12.13 -3.25 -1.24
C ARG A 30 11.79 -2.51 -2.52
N ILE A 31 12.80 -1.90 -3.13
CA ILE A 31 12.70 -1.21 -4.41
C ILE A 31 13.22 -2.14 -5.51
N GLN A 32 12.41 -2.40 -6.52
CA GLN A 32 12.78 -3.11 -7.73
C GLN A 32 12.67 -2.17 -8.94
N THR A 33 13.21 -2.58 -10.09
CA THR A 33 13.21 -1.77 -11.32
C THR A 33 11.82 -1.30 -11.75
N TYR A 34 10.80 -2.14 -11.53
CA TYR A 34 9.42 -1.88 -11.97
C TYR A 34 8.37 -2.08 -10.87
N ALA A 35 8.80 -2.20 -9.61
CA ALA A 35 7.90 -2.48 -8.50
C ALA A 35 8.47 -1.97 -7.18
N TYR A 36 7.59 -1.49 -6.32
CA TYR A 36 7.89 -1.18 -4.93
C TYR A 36 7.11 -2.14 -4.05
N ASP A 37 7.83 -2.91 -3.22
CA ASP A 37 7.21 -3.88 -2.33
C ASP A 37 7.14 -3.35 -0.90
N PHE A 38 5.96 -3.54 -0.31
CA PHE A 38 5.68 -3.35 1.10
C PHE A 38 5.47 -4.73 1.72
N ILE A 39 6.48 -5.17 2.48
CA ILE A 39 6.54 -6.46 3.14
C ILE A 39 6.54 -6.20 4.65
N TYR A 40 5.34 -6.20 5.23
CA TYR A 40 5.15 -6.02 6.67
C TYR A 40 4.34 -7.17 7.25
N PRO A 41 4.55 -7.52 8.53
CA PRO A 41 3.63 -8.37 9.28
C PRO A 41 2.21 -7.79 9.28
N VAL A 42 1.19 -8.65 9.27
CA VAL A 42 -0.23 -8.25 9.23
C VAL A 42 -0.73 -7.53 10.48
N HIS A 43 0.08 -7.48 11.53
CA HIS A 43 -0.18 -6.73 12.77
C HIS A 43 0.54 -5.38 12.82
N ASP A 44 1.40 -5.09 11.85
CA ASP A 44 2.19 -3.85 11.78
C ASP A 44 1.54 -2.83 10.85
N CYS A 45 2.10 -1.61 10.83
CA CYS A 45 1.76 -0.56 9.87
C CYS A 45 0.29 -0.14 9.84
N GLY A 46 -0.45 -0.37 10.93
CA GLY A 46 -1.87 -0.07 11.00
C GLY A 46 -2.74 -1.04 10.21
N ILE A 47 -2.23 -2.20 9.79
CA ILE A 47 -3.01 -3.26 9.16
C ILE A 47 -3.99 -3.83 10.19
N ARG A 48 -5.28 -3.81 9.86
CA ARG A 48 -6.37 -4.28 10.71
C ARG A 48 -6.80 -5.67 10.26
N THR A 49 -6.85 -6.60 11.19
CA THR A 49 -7.38 -7.95 10.94
C THR A 49 -8.79 -8.05 11.48
N LYS A 50 -9.71 -8.58 10.68
CA LYS A 50 -11.09 -8.88 11.06
C LYS A 50 -11.40 -10.34 10.74
N VAL A 51 -12.10 -11.01 11.63
CA VAL A 51 -12.64 -12.35 11.38
C VAL A 51 -14.00 -12.18 10.70
N VAL A 52 -14.13 -12.64 9.45
CA VAL A 52 -15.39 -12.54 8.68
C VAL A 52 -16.22 -13.82 8.81
N SER A 53 -15.56 -14.97 8.89
CA SER A 53 -16.14 -16.28 9.19
C SER A 53 -15.13 -17.14 9.94
N GLU A 54 -15.53 -18.34 10.37
CA GLU A 54 -14.68 -19.29 11.12
C GLU A 54 -13.32 -19.54 10.46
N ASP A 55 -13.31 -19.59 9.12
CA ASP A 55 -12.12 -19.87 8.32
C ASP A 55 -11.65 -18.68 7.48
N THR A 56 -12.27 -17.50 7.57
CA THR A 56 -11.92 -16.36 6.69
C THR A 56 -11.51 -15.14 7.50
N LEU A 57 -10.28 -14.71 7.28
CA LEU A 57 -9.71 -13.47 7.79
C LEU A 57 -9.72 -12.40 6.70
N LEU A 58 -10.06 -11.16 7.08
CA LEU A 58 -9.98 -9.97 6.27
C LEU A 58 -8.92 -9.04 6.85
N PHE A 59 -7.87 -8.78 6.09
CA PHE A 59 -6.87 -7.77 6.37
C PHE A 59 -7.22 -6.49 5.62
N GLN A 60 -7.26 -5.37 6.33
CA GLN A 60 -7.55 -4.06 5.77
C GLN A 60 -6.43 -3.09 6.13
N THR A 61 -5.97 -2.34 5.15
CA THR A 61 -5.03 -1.23 5.34
C THR A 61 -5.25 -0.21 4.24
N GLU A 62 -4.50 0.88 4.26
CA GLU A 62 -4.60 1.92 3.24
C GLU A 62 -3.22 2.24 2.70
N MET A 63 -3.16 2.59 1.42
CA MET A 63 -1.98 3.09 0.77
C MET A 63 -2.14 4.60 0.56
N PHE A 64 -1.12 5.36 0.95
CA PHE A 64 -1.11 6.80 0.81
C PHE A 64 -0.10 7.20 -0.26
N PHE A 65 -0.57 8.01 -1.20
CA PHE A 65 0.25 8.70 -2.17
C PHE A 65 0.30 10.18 -1.80
N ASN A 66 1.48 10.66 -1.43
CA ASN A 66 1.78 12.05 -1.09
C ASN A 66 2.79 12.60 -2.08
N PRO A 67 2.33 13.23 -3.17
CA PRO A 67 3.22 13.77 -4.18
C PRO A 67 4.08 14.91 -3.61
N ARG A 68 5.36 14.95 -3.97
CA ARG A 68 6.23 16.09 -3.67
C ARG A 68 5.77 17.35 -4.39
N SER A 69 5.21 17.19 -5.58
CA SER A 69 4.68 18.27 -6.39
C SER A 69 3.25 18.62 -5.99
N ARG A 70 3.00 19.93 -5.80
CA ARG A 70 1.65 20.45 -5.52
C ARG A 70 0.68 20.35 -6.71
N HIS A 71 1.15 19.89 -7.87
CA HIS A 71 0.32 19.65 -9.05
C HIS A 71 -0.59 18.43 -8.91
N TYR A 72 -0.31 17.54 -7.96
CA TYR A 72 -1.11 16.34 -7.70
C TYR A 72 -1.69 16.39 -6.29
N ALA A 73 -2.92 15.92 -6.15
CA ALA A 73 -3.56 15.77 -4.84
C ALA A 73 -3.03 14.50 -4.15
N CYS A 74 -2.95 14.55 -2.83
CA CYS A 74 -2.77 13.35 -2.02
C CYS A 74 -3.91 12.37 -2.29
N GLN A 75 -3.58 11.08 -2.40
CA GLN A 75 -4.56 10.02 -2.60
C GLN A 75 -4.45 8.98 -1.51
N LYS A 76 -5.61 8.47 -1.11
CA LYS A 76 -5.76 7.36 -0.18
C LYS A 76 -6.43 6.22 -0.91
N ILE A 77 -5.77 5.07 -0.97
CA ILE A 77 -6.22 3.88 -1.71
C ILE A 77 -6.48 2.78 -0.69
N PRO A 78 -7.74 2.35 -0.48
CA PRO A 78 -8.03 1.25 0.44
C PRO A 78 -7.51 -0.06 -0.13
N LEU A 79 -6.91 -0.89 0.71
CA LEU A 79 -6.40 -2.20 0.37
C LEU A 79 -7.06 -3.25 1.26
N GLU A 80 -7.51 -4.32 0.64
CA GLU A 80 -8.16 -5.44 1.31
C GLU A 80 -7.54 -6.76 0.84
N CYS A 81 -7.39 -7.69 1.77
CA CYS A 81 -6.90 -9.03 1.49
C CYS A 81 -7.69 -10.04 2.31
N PHE A 82 -8.21 -11.06 1.65
CA PHE A 82 -8.85 -12.19 2.30
C PHE A 82 -7.86 -13.35 2.36
N ALA A 83 -7.80 -14.02 3.51
CA ALA A 83 -7.02 -15.23 3.68
C ALA A 83 -7.86 -16.27 4.43
N SER A 84 -7.61 -17.54 4.12
CA SER A 84 -8.09 -18.64 4.96
C SER A 84 -7.28 -18.71 6.25
N ARG A 85 -7.93 -19.09 7.35
CA ARG A 85 -7.27 -19.33 8.63
C ARG A 85 -6.36 -20.57 8.59
#